data_AF-A8G4B7-F1
#
_entry.id   AF-A8G4B7-F1
#
_cell.length_a   1.000
_cell.length_b   1.000
_cell.length_c   1.000
_cell.angle_alpha   90.00
_cell.angle_beta   90.00
_cell.angle_gamma   90.00
#
_symmetry.space_group_name_H-M   'P 1'
#
loop_
_entity.id
_entity.type
_entity.pdbx_description
1 polymer ?
#
loop_
_entity_poly.entity_id
_entity_poly.type
_entity_poly.pdbx_seq_one_letter_code
_entity_poly.pdbx_strand_id
1 'polypeptide(L)' 'MKLRLNLFLFLLFLFPFGNKSIALTDYQIKRFCKKEKKVYSCIKDLQEKRYYLQKGKLIEIPVSPYKR' A
#
# COMPACT_ATOMS: atom_id res chain seq x y z
N MET A 1 35.45 13.69 -16.14
CA MET A 1 34.01 13.34 -16.09
C MET A 1 33.78 11.90 -15.60
N LYS A 2 34.28 11.54 -14.40
CA LYS A 2 34.03 10.21 -13.79
C LYS A 2 33.32 10.31 -12.45
N LEU A 3 33.60 11.35 -11.65
CA LEU A 3 32.96 11.56 -10.35
C LEU A 3 31.45 11.85 -10.41
N ARG A 4 30.98 12.60 -11.42
CA ARG A 4 29.56 12.98 -11.53
C ARG A 4 28.63 11.78 -11.73
N LEU A 5 29.10 10.74 -12.41
CA LEU A 5 28.32 9.52 -12.68
C LEU A 5 28.16 8.67 -11.41
N ASN A 6 29.24 8.50 -10.65
CA ASN A 6 29.19 7.77 -9.38
C ASN A 6 28.32 8.46 -8.32
N LEU A 7 28.34 9.79 -8.28
CA LEU A 7 27.47 10.55 -7.36
C LEU A 7 25.98 10.34 -7.67
N PHE A 8 25.62 10.32 -8.95
CA PHE A 8 24.25 10.08 -9.41
C PHE A 8 23.75 8.67 -9.06
N LEU A 9 24.61 7.67 -9.24
CA LEU A 9 24.33 6.28 -8.82
C LEU A 9 24.14 6.17 -7.31
N PHE A 10 24.97 6.85 -6.52
CA PHE A 10 24.86 6.84 -5.06
C PHE A 10 23.56 7.48 -4.56
N LEU A 11 23.09 8.54 -5.23
CA LEU A 11 21.83 9.22 -4.91
C LEU A 11 20.59 8.36 -5.18
N LEU A 12 20.63 7.42 -6.14
CA LEU A 12 19.52 6.50 -6.41
C LEU A 12 19.33 5.47 -5.28
N PHE A 13 20.40 5.05 -4.61
CA PHE A 13 20.32 4.17 -3.43
C PHE A 13 19.79 4.90 -2.17
N LEU A 14 19.86 6.22 -2.15
CA LEU A 14 19.43 7.07 -1.03
C LEU A 14 17.94 7.44 -1.06
N PHE A 15 17.19 7.06 -2.10
CA PHE A 15 15.74 7.12 -2.06
C PHE A 15 15.24 5.85 -1.38
N PRO A 16 14.96 5.85 -0.05
CA PRO A 16 14.11 4.81 0.47
C PRO A 16 12.82 4.93 -0.32
N PHE A 17 12.39 3.84 -0.96
CA PHE A 17 11.01 3.71 -1.42
C PHE A 17 10.16 3.91 -0.16
N GLY A 18 9.80 5.17 0.09
CA GLY A 18 9.15 5.60 1.32
C GLY A 18 7.98 4.66 1.50
N ASN A 19 7.93 4.01 2.66
CA ASN A 19 6.97 2.97 3.01
C ASN A 19 5.60 3.40 2.50
N LYS A 20 5.27 2.97 1.27
CA LYS A 20 3.90 3.01 0.81
C LYS A 20 3.28 2.03 1.77
N SER A 21 2.57 2.57 2.75
CA SER A 21 1.58 1.85 3.52
C SER A 21 0.56 1.37 2.49
N ILE A 22 0.92 0.29 1.77
CA ILE A 22 0.05 -0.39 0.84
C ILE A 22 -0.91 -1.14 1.75
N ALA A 23 -1.90 -0.42 2.26
CA ALA A 23 -2.80 -0.87 3.29
C ALA A 23 -3.45 -2.21 2.91
N LEU A 24 -3.93 -2.32 1.67
CA LEU A 24 -4.23 -3.59 1.00
C LEU A 24 -4.05 -3.49 -0.52
N THR A 25 -3.49 -4.54 -1.11
CA THR A 25 -3.53 -4.80 -2.56
C THR A 25 -4.92 -5.27 -2.99
N ASP A 26 -5.27 -5.15 -4.28
CA ASP A 26 -6.56 -5.65 -4.81
C ASP A 26 -6.75 -7.15 -4.55
N TYR A 27 -5.65 -7.92 -4.58
CA TYR A 27 -5.68 -9.34 -4.24
C TYR A 27 -6.05 -9.57 -2.77
N GLN A 28 -5.45 -8.80 -1.84
CA GLN A 28 -5.78 -8.91 -0.42
C GLN A 28 -7.22 -8.47 -0.13
N ILE A 29 -7.72 -7.42 -0.78
CA ILE A 29 -9.13 -6.98 -0.69
C ILE A 29 -10.06 -8.11 -1.15
N LYS A 30 -9.81 -8.69 -2.34
CA LYS A 30 -10.60 -9.82 -2.85
C LYS A 30 -10.57 -11.02 -1.89
N ARG A 31 -9.40 -11.35 -1.35
CA ARG A 31 -9.24 -12.47 -0.42
C ARG A 31 -9.97 -12.22 0.91
N PHE A 32 -9.93 -10.99 1.43
CA PHE A 32 -10.62 -10.59 2.66
C PHE A 32 -12.14 -10.65 2.48
N CYS A 33 -12.65 -10.00 1.42
CA CYS A 33 -14.09 -9.94 1.15
C CYS A 33 -14.71 -11.25 0.67
N LYS A 34 -13.92 -12.25 0.28
CA LYS A 34 -14.44 -13.58 -0.11
C LYS A 34 -15.21 -14.28 1.01
N LYS A 35 -14.94 -13.92 2.27
CA LYS A 35 -15.61 -14.48 3.45
C LYS A 35 -16.89 -13.73 3.86
N GLU A 36 -17.16 -12.58 3.24
CA GLU A 36 -18.30 -11.72 3.56
C GLU A 36 -19.57 -12.13 2.83
N LYS A 37 -20.74 -11.96 3.46
CA LYS A 37 -22.04 -12.23 2.82
C LYS A 37 -22.30 -11.30 1.63
N LYS A 38 -21.77 -10.07 1.67
CA LYS A 38 -21.92 -9.05 0.63
C LYS A 38 -20.56 -8.68 0.03
N VAL A 39 -19.98 -9.61 -0.74
CA VAL A 39 -18.64 -9.49 -1.36
C VAL A 39 -18.45 -8.17 -2.10
N TYR A 40 -19.39 -7.77 -2.97
CA TYR A 40 -19.29 -6.54 -3.74
C TYR A 40 -19.24 -5.28 -2.86
N SER A 41 -20.10 -5.22 -1.84
CA SER A 41 -20.14 -4.11 -0.88
C SER A 41 -18.84 -4.01 -0.08
N CYS A 42 -18.31 -5.14 0.36
CA CYS A 42 -17.03 -5.19 1.07
C CYS A 42 -15.87 -4.69 0.19
N ILE A 43 -15.82 -5.13 -1.08
CA ILE A 43 -14.77 -4.69 -2.01
C ILE A 43 -14.84 -3.18 -2.20
N LYS A 44 -16.04 -2.63 -2.41
CA LYS A 44 -16.24 -1.19 -2.61
C LYS A 44 -15.81 -0.39 -1.38
N ASP A 45 -16.20 -0.82 -0.18
CA ASP A 45 -15.85 -0.16 1.09
C ASP A 45 -14.32 -0.15 1.33
N LEU A 46 -13.64 -1.29 1.10
CA LEU A 46 -12.17 -1.35 1.24
C LEU A 46 -11.43 -0.54 0.17
N GLN A 47 -11.95 -0.48 -1.06
CA GLN A 47 -11.38 0.37 -2.11
C GLN A 47 -11.51 1.85 -1.76
N GLU A 48 -12.64 2.26 -1.20
CA GLU A 48 -12.87 3.64 -0.75
C GLU A 48 -11.96 4.01 0.43
N LYS A 49 -11.86 3.14 1.44
CA LYS A 49 -10.91 3.33 2.56
C LYS A 49 -9.47 3.43 2.06
N ARG A 50 -9.05 2.60 1.10
CA ARG A 50 -7.71 2.70 0.49
C ARG A 50 -7.49 4.06 -0.20
N TYR A 51 -8.49 4.57 -0.92
CA TYR A 51 -8.41 5.86 -1.57
C TYR A 51 -8.23 7.01 -0.57
N TYR A 52 -8.99 7.00 0.53
CA TYR A 52 -8.86 8.01 1.57
C TYR A 52 -7.51 7.92 2.31
N LEU A 53 -6.95 6.73 2.52
CA LEU A 53 -5.62 6.55 3.10
C LEU A 53 -4.53 7.13 2.19
N GLN A 54 -4.64 6.92 0.88
CA GLN A 54 -3.71 7.53 -0.09
C GLN A 54 -3.78 9.06 -0.09
N LYS A 55 -4.94 9.62 0.27
CA LYS A 55 -5.12 11.06 0.47
C LYS A 55 -4.64 11.57 1.84
N GLY A 56 -4.09 10.71 2.69
CA GLY A 56 -3.60 11.08 4.02
C GLY A 56 -4.68 11.21 5.08
N LYS A 57 -5.91 10.72 4.84
CA LYS A 57 -6.93 10.67 5.90
C LYS A 57 -6.61 9.55 6.90
N LEU A 58 -6.80 9.84 8.18
CA LEU A 58 -6.72 8.84 9.24
C LEU A 58 -8.02 8.02 9.23
N ILE A 59 -7.89 6.73 8.94
CA ILE A 59 -9.00 5.78 8.90
C ILE A 59 -8.49 4.40 9.27
N GLU A 60 -9.33 3.65 9.97
CA GLU A 60 -9.06 2.26 10.31
C GLU A 60 -9.27 1.36 9.09
N ILE A 61 -8.29 0.51 8.82
CA ILE A 61 -8.34 -0.45 7.72
C ILE A 61 -7.86 -1.82 8.21
N PRO A 62 -8.55 -2.92 7.85
CA PRO A 62 -8.13 -4.24 8.27
C PRO A 62 -6.78 -4.60 7.64
N VAL A 63 -5.76 -4.79 8.47
CA VAL A 63 -4.45 -5.27 8.04
C VAL A 63 -4.35 -6.78 8.26
N SER A 64 -3.72 -7.49 7.32
CA SER A 64 -3.31 -8.87 7.58
C SER A 64 -2.22 -8.83 8.65
N PRO A 65 -2.33 -9.61 9.73
CA PRO A 65 -1.27 -9.70 10.72
C PRO A 65 0.03 -10.12 10.03
N TYR A 66 1.13 -9.43 10.34
CA TYR A 66 2.47 -9.86 9.95
C TYR A 66 2.74 -11.20 10.65
N LYS A 67 3.09 -12.24 9.89
CA LYS A 67 3.46 -13.54 10.47
C LYS A 67 4.63 -13.30 11.42
N ARG A 68 4.47 -13.66 12.70
CA ARG A 68 5.58 -13.76 13.66
C ARG A 68 6.46 -14.95 13.33
#